data_AF-A0A925C631-F1
#
_entry.id   AF-A0A925C631-F1
#
_cell.length_a   1.000
_cell.length_b   1.000
_cell.length_c   1.000
_cell.angle_alpha   90.00
_cell.angle_beta   90.00
_cell.angle_gamma   90.00
#
_symmetry.space_group_name_H-M   'P 1'
#
loop_
_entity.id
_entity.type
_entity.pdbx_description
1 polymer ?
#
loop_
_entity_poly.entity_id
_entity_poly.type
_entity_poly.pdbx_seq_one_letter_code
_entity_poly.pdbx_strand_id
1 'polypeptide(L)'
;MAEAAPPIEMGVWINHTGKGAVEIRPCGTSGASANRLCGFIVWLKEPNKKSGEPLTDGHNPDGAKRRRTICGLPVLGSLQRVSGGWDNGWVYDPEQGSQFDAAIQLASRDRLVLTGYKGVKFFSKSFTWRRAPADLPRCDQPREARATPNDVRTAAPKTISAQAPQLKAPRPVPAVRP
;
A
#
# COMPACT_ATOMS: atom_id res chain seq x y z
N MET A 1 23.41 -15.98 -13.80
CA MET A 1 22.11 -16.52 -13.37
C MET A 1 21.05 -15.55 -13.86
N ALA A 2 20.12 -15.97 -14.72
CA ALA A 2 19.06 -15.09 -15.20
C ALA A 2 17.97 -14.99 -14.13
N GLU A 3 17.59 -13.75 -13.76
CA GLU A 3 16.42 -13.49 -12.92
C GLU A 3 15.17 -13.99 -13.67
N ALA A 4 14.36 -14.85 -13.05
CA ALA A 4 13.08 -15.21 -13.63
C ALA A 4 12.18 -13.96 -13.69
N ALA A 5 11.46 -13.77 -14.80
CA ALA A 5 10.51 -12.67 -14.90
C ALA A 5 9.49 -12.72 -13.74
N PRO A 6 9.10 -11.57 -13.16
CA PRO A 6 8.16 -11.56 -12.05
C PRO A 6 6.82 -12.19 -12.48
N PRO A 7 6.15 -12.92 -11.58
CA PRO A 7 4.80 -13.43 -11.82
C PRO A 7 3.85 -12.35 -12.34
N ILE A 8 3.05 -12.68 -13.36
CA ILE A 8 2.12 -11.72 -14.00
C ILE A 8 1.03 -11.27 -13.03
N GLU A 9 0.73 -12.08 -12.01
CA GLU A 9 -0.16 -11.76 -10.90
C GLU A 9 0.35 -10.59 -10.04
N MET A 10 1.65 -10.29 -10.08
CA MET A 10 2.20 -9.14 -9.37
C MET A 10 1.72 -7.82 -9.99
N GLY A 11 1.61 -6.82 -9.12
CA GLY A 11 1.14 -5.48 -9.47
C GLY A 11 -0.13 -5.09 -8.71
N VAL A 12 -0.73 -3.98 -9.13
CA VAL A 12 -1.89 -3.40 -8.43
C VAL A 12 -3.18 -3.80 -9.11
N TRP A 13 -4.15 -4.25 -8.30
CA TRP A 13 -5.44 -4.76 -8.74
C TRP A 13 -6.58 -4.06 -8.02
N ILE A 14 -7.49 -3.48 -8.79
CA ILE A 14 -8.76 -2.93 -8.29
C ILE A 14 -9.69 -4.10 -7.97
N ASN A 15 -10.25 -4.10 -6.76
CA ASN A 15 -11.14 -5.14 -6.30
C ASN A 15 -12.48 -5.15 -7.06
N HIS A 16 -13.27 -6.19 -6.85
CA HIS A 16 -14.56 -6.38 -7.54
C HIS A 16 -15.59 -5.25 -7.27
N THR A 17 -15.48 -4.52 -6.16
CA THR A 17 -16.36 -3.39 -5.85
C THR A 17 -15.93 -2.08 -6.50
N GLY A 18 -14.70 -2.00 -7.02
CA GLY A 18 -14.12 -0.76 -7.54
C GLY A 18 -13.78 0.28 -6.46
N LYS A 19 -13.84 -0.08 -5.17
CA LYS A 19 -13.65 0.84 -4.05
C LYS A 19 -12.28 0.73 -3.38
N GLY A 20 -11.52 -0.31 -3.70
CA GLY A 20 -10.17 -0.49 -3.17
C GLY A 20 -9.25 -1.14 -4.21
N ALA A 21 -7.95 -0.97 -4.02
CA ALA A 21 -6.94 -1.67 -4.80
C ALA A 21 -5.88 -2.30 -3.90
N VAL A 22 -5.43 -3.48 -4.32
CA VAL A 22 -4.46 -4.31 -3.61
C VAL A 22 -3.23 -4.48 -4.48
N GLU A 23 -2.06 -4.17 -3.94
CA GLU A 23 -0.79 -4.53 -4.57
C GLU A 23 -0.41 -5.95 -4.16
N ILE A 24 -0.22 -6.80 -5.15
CA ILE A 24 0.31 -8.15 -5.00
C ILE A 24 1.81 -8.12 -5.28
N ARG A 25 2.58 -8.60 -4.31
CA ARG A 25 4.05 -8.63 -4.33
C ARG A 25 4.60 -9.80 -3.50
N PRO A 26 5.89 -10.17 -3.61
CA PRO A 26 6.49 -11.16 -2.73
C PRO A 26 6.27 -10.82 -1.25
N CYS A 27 6.02 -11.84 -0.44
CA CYS A 27 5.80 -11.67 1.00
C CYS A 27 7.07 -11.20 1.74
N GLY A 28 8.25 -11.45 1.18
CA GLY A 28 9.54 -11.00 1.71
C GLY A 28 10.63 -11.04 0.65
N THR A 29 11.86 -10.72 1.04
CA THR A 29 13.00 -10.63 0.13
C THR A 29 13.93 -11.85 0.16
N SER A 30 13.70 -12.80 1.08
CA SER A 30 14.56 -13.98 1.25
C SER A 30 13.78 -15.20 1.73
N GLY A 31 14.38 -16.39 1.57
CA GLY A 31 13.82 -17.64 2.05
C GLY A 31 12.46 -18.00 1.43
N ALA A 32 11.63 -18.74 2.17
CA ALA A 32 10.33 -19.20 1.67
C ALA A 32 9.35 -18.05 1.37
N SER A 33 9.52 -16.86 1.97
CA SER A 33 8.64 -15.71 1.74
C SER A 33 8.92 -14.97 0.43
N ALA A 34 10.14 -15.09 -0.13
CA ALA A 34 10.46 -14.55 -1.46
C ALA A 34 9.69 -15.25 -2.58
N ASN A 35 9.31 -16.51 -2.37
CA ASN A 35 8.58 -17.33 -3.34
C ASN A 35 7.07 -17.41 -3.06
N ARG A 36 6.56 -16.58 -2.15
CA ARG A 36 5.13 -16.49 -1.81
C ARG A 36 4.59 -15.12 -2.15
N LEU A 37 3.33 -15.04 -2.55
CA LEU A 37 2.66 -13.76 -2.80
C LEU A 37 1.83 -13.30 -1.61
N CYS A 38 1.91 -12.00 -1.35
CA CYS A 38 1.15 -11.27 -0.36
C CYS A 38 0.50 -10.05 -1.03
N GLY A 39 -0.61 -9.59 -0.45
CA GLY A 39 -1.41 -8.50 -0.97
C GLY A 39 -1.61 -7.42 0.09
N PHE A 40 -1.42 -6.17 -0.27
CA PHE A 40 -1.56 -5.01 0.62
C PHE A 40 -2.54 -4.01 0.03
N ILE A 41 -3.42 -3.42 0.84
CA ILE A 41 -4.29 -2.33 0.37
C ILE A 41 -3.42 -1.10 0.09
N VAL A 42 -3.48 -0.57 -1.12
CA VAL A 42 -2.64 0.57 -1.56
C VAL A 42 -3.46 1.73 -2.09
N TRP A 43 -4.76 1.52 -2.31
CA TRP A 43 -5.69 2.58 -2.66
C TRP A 43 -7.08 2.27 -2.15
N LEU A 44 -7.80 3.32 -1.79
CA LEU A 44 -9.20 3.32 -1.39
C LEU A 44 -9.87 4.51 -2.05
N LYS A 45 -11.08 4.33 -2.55
CA LYS A 45 -11.90 5.43 -3.08
C LYS A 45 -12.16 6.47 -1.99
N GLU A 46 -12.41 6.01 -0.77
CA GLU A 46 -12.64 6.82 0.43
C GLU A 46 -11.66 6.36 1.52
N PRO A 47 -10.43 6.91 1.56
CA PRO A 47 -9.42 6.44 2.52
C PRO A 47 -9.61 6.98 3.94
N ASN A 48 -10.47 7.98 4.11
CA ASN A 48 -10.73 8.66 5.37
C ASN A 48 -12.22 8.60 5.74
N LYS A 49 -12.51 8.63 7.03
CA LYS A 49 -13.84 8.85 7.58
C LYS A 49 -14.30 10.28 7.28
N LYS A 50 -15.59 10.54 7.50
CA LYS A 50 -16.17 11.91 7.42
C LYS A 50 -15.48 12.91 8.35
N SER A 51 -14.88 12.45 9.45
CA SER A 51 -14.09 13.29 10.37
C SER A 51 -12.71 13.68 9.83
N GLY A 52 -12.30 13.16 8.67
CA GLY A 52 -10.97 13.37 8.09
C GLY A 52 -9.90 12.38 8.57
N GLU A 53 -10.19 11.59 9.61
CA GLU A 53 -9.29 10.53 10.08
C GLU A 53 -9.18 9.37 9.09
N PRO A 54 -8.04 8.68 8.97
CA PRO A 54 -7.92 7.47 8.16
C PRO A 54 -8.92 6.38 8.56
N LEU A 55 -9.35 5.56 7.60
CA LEU A 55 -10.09 4.34 7.90
C LEU A 55 -9.20 3.39 8.72
N THR A 56 -9.82 2.75 9.71
CA THR A 56 -9.17 1.76 10.59
C THR A 56 -9.86 0.42 10.49
N ASP A 57 -9.16 -0.64 10.90
CA ASP A 57 -9.62 -2.03 10.92
C ASP A 57 -10.67 -2.32 12.01
N GLY A 58 -11.68 -1.46 12.11
CA GLY A 58 -12.60 -1.42 13.26
C GLY A 58 -13.41 -2.69 13.49
N HIS A 59 -13.63 -3.50 12.45
CA HIS A 59 -14.38 -4.75 12.54
C HIS A 59 -13.50 -5.96 12.90
N ASN A 60 -12.19 -5.76 13.12
CA ASN A 60 -11.33 -6.88 13.51
C ASN A 60 -11.82 -7.55 14.80
N PRO A 61 -11.95 -8.88 14.86
CA PRO A 61 -12.35 -9.57 16.09
C PRO A 61 -11.33 -9.35 17.23
N ASP A 62 -10.05 -9.20 16.90
CA ASP A 62 -8.99 -8.86 17.84
C ASP A 62 -8.97 -7.33 18.10
N GLY A 63 -9.30 -6.93 19.33
CA GLY A 63 -9.35 -5.53 19.75
C GLY A 63 -8.02 -4.78 19.57
N ALA A 64 -6.88 -5.45 19.68
CA ALA A 64 -5.56 -4.83 19.50
C ALA A 64 -5.32 -4.44 18.03
N LYS A 65 -5.96 -5.13 17.08
CA LYS A 65 -5.83 -4.88 15.64
C LYS A 65 -6.76 -3.80 15.12
N ARG A 66 -7.80 -3.41 15.88
CA ARG A 66 -8.84 -2.47 15.44
C ARG A 66 -8.37 -1.05 15.13
N ARG A 67 -7.21 -0.67 15.64
CA ARG A 67 -6.61 0.67 15.45
C ARG A 67 -5.69 0.77 14.24
N ARG A 68 -5.41 -0.36 13.56
CA ARG A 68 -4.56 -0.36 12.36
C ARG A 68 -5.28 0.38 11.23
N THR A 69 -4.55 1.19 10.48
CA THR A 69 -5.08 1.85 9.28
C THR A 69 -5.38 0.81 8.20
N ILE A 70 -6.47 0.99 7.45
CA ILE A 70 -6.83 0.11 6.33
C ILE A 70 -5.82 0.23 5.19
N CYS A 71 -5.33 1.44 4.93
CA CYS A 71 -4.26 1.61 3.97
C CYS A 71 -2.96 0.95 4.47
N GLY A 72 -2.29 0.21 3.59
CA GLY A 72 -1.11 -0.61 3.90
C GLY A 72 -1.44 -1.94 4.58
N LEU A 73 -2.71 -2.21 4.88
CA LEU A 73 -3.11 -3.43 5.58
C LEU A 73 -2.85 -4.67 4.70
N PRO A 74 -2.20 -5.72 5.23
CA PRO A 74 -2.07 -6.98 4.52
C PRO A 74 -3.43 -7.68 4.48
N VAL A 75 -3.90 -7.97 3.26
CA VAL A 75 -5.20 -8.60 2.99
C VAL A 75 -5.10 -9.90 2.20
N LEU A 76 -3.93 -10.21 1.63
CA LEU A 76 -3.61 -11.53 1.11
C LEU A 76 -2.26 -11.97 1.67
N GLY A 77 -2.08 -13.26 1.88
CA GLY A 77 -0.77 -13.77 2.25
C GLY A 77 -0.61 -15.27 2.07
N SER A 78 0.66 -15.69 2.12
CA SER A 78 1.09 -17.09 2.02
C SER A 78 0.64 -17.81 0.73
N LEU A 79 0.28 -17.08 -0.32
CA LEU A 79 -0.07 -17.68 -1.61
C LEU A 79 1.16 -18.38 -2.19
N GLN A 80 1.00 -19.65 -2.57
CA GLN A 80 2.03 -20.52 -3.09
C GLN A 80 1.76 -20.84 -4.56
N ARG A 81 2.81 -20.87 -5.37
CA ARG A 81 2.70 -21.17 -6.79
C ARG A 81 2.19 -22.60 -7.00
N VAL A 82 1.19 -22.75 -7.85
CA VAL A 82 0.66 -24.03 -8.35
C VAL A 82 0.59 -24.00 -9.89
N SER A 83 0.25 -25.12 -10.53
CA SER A 83 0.27 -25.25 -12.00
C SER A 83 -0.61 -24.22 -12.73
N GLY A 84 -1.71 -23.78 -12.11
CA GLY A 84 -2.69 -22.85 -12.72
C GLY A 84 -2.82 -21.49 -12.06
N GLY A 85 -1.89 -21.09 -11.19
CA GLY A 85 -1.96 -19.82 -10.46
C GLY A 85 -1.31 -19.91 -9.09
N TRP A 86 -1.97 -19.37 -8.07
CA TRP A 86 -1.50 -19.39 -6.69
C TRP A 86 -2.60 -19.82 -5.72
N ASP A 87 -2.22 -20.54 -4.67
CA ASP A 87 -3.16 -21.22 -3.77
C ASP A 87 -2.57 -21.37 -2.36
N ASN A 88 -3.30 -22.02 -1.44
CA ASN A 88 -2.85 -22.28 -0.06
C ASN A 88 -2.49 -21.00 0.72
N GLY A 89 -3.08 -19.88 0.33
CA GLY A 89 -2.94 -18.60 0.99
C GLY A 89 -4.17 -18.28 1.84
N TRP A 90 -4.23 -17.05 2.33
CA TRP A 90 -5.38 -16.51 3.04
C TRP A 90 -5.78 -15.15 2.45
N VAL A 91 -7.06 -14.80 2.61
CA VAL A 91 -7.61 -13.48 2.33
C VAL A 91 -8.32 -12.94 3.58
N TYR A 92 -8.09 -11.67 3.88
CA TYR A 92 -8.77 -10.95 4.96
C TYR A 92 -9.71 -9.88 4.38
N ASP A 93 -10.96 -9.89 4.85
CA ASP A 93 -11.95 -8.85 4.56
C ASP A 93 -12.09 -7.92 5.80
N PRO A 94 -11.52 -6.69 5.74
CA PRO A 94 -11.63 -5.73 6.84
C PRO A 94 -13.03 -5.15 6.99
N GLU A 95 -13.88 -5.20 5.95
CA GLU A 95 -15.28 -4.76 6.06
C GLU A 95 -16.11 -5.74 6.90
N GLN A 96 -15.72 -7.02 6.93
CA GLN A 96 -16.42 -8.07 7.67
C GLN A 96 -15.63 -8.62 8.87
N GLY A 97 -14.40 -8.16 9.10
CA GLY A 97 -13.54 -8.68 10.15
C GLY A 97 -13.16 -10.15 9.98
N SER A 98 -13.26 -10.70 8.77
CA SER A 98 -13.25 -12.15 8.54
C SER A 98 -12.07 -12.58 7.66
N GLN A 99 -11.49 -13.75 7.97
CA GLN A 99 -10.42 -14.35 7.18
C GLN A 99 -10.87 -15.68 6.58
N PHE A 100 -10.40 -15.95 5.36
CA PHE A 100 -10.71 -17.14 4.56
C PHE A 100 -9.44 -17.68 3.91
N ASP A 101 -9.46 -18.94 3.48
CA ASP A 101 -8.44 -19.47 2.60
C ASP A 101 -8.56 -18.83 1.22
N ALA A 102 -7.46 -18.68 0.49
CA ALA A 102 -7.41 -17.94 -0.76
C ALA A 102 -6.62 -18.65 -1.86
N ALA A 103 -7.15 -18.53 -3.07
CA ALA A 103 -6.46 -18.82 -4.33
C ALA A 103 -6.62 -17.66 -5.30
N ILE A 104 -5.62 -17.40 -6.13
CA ILE A 104 -5.68 -16.43 -7.22
C ILE A 104 -5.28 -17.07 -8.56
N GLN A 105 -5.99 -16.72 -9.62
CA GLN A 105 -5.72 -17.18 -10.97
C GLN A 105 -5.98 -16.06 -11.97
N LEU A 106 -5.22 -16.00 -13.06
CA LEU A 106 -5.48 -15.04 -14.14
C LEU A 106 -6.52 -15.61 -15.10
N ALA A 107 -7.62 -14.88 -15.30
CA ALA A 107 -8.54 -15.12 -16.41
C ALA A 107 -8.04 -14.44 -17.70
N SER A 108 -7.31 -13.33 -17.56
CA SER A 108 -6.54 -12.69 -18.63
C SER A 108 -5.44 -11.81 -18.02
N ARG A 109 -4.61 -11.15 -18.84
CA ARG A 109 -3.56 -10.23 -18.36
C ARG A 109 -4.08 -9.13 -17.43
N ASP A 110 -5.35 -8.73 -17.61
CA ASP A 110 -5.99 -7.63 -16.89
C ASP A 110 -7.15 -8.07 -15.99
N ARG A 111 -7.38 -9.38 -15.86
CA ARG A 111 -8.41 -9.95 -14.99
C ARG A 111 -7.83 -11.04 -14.10
N LEU A 112 -7.88 -10.81 -12.80
CA LEU A 112 -7.49 -11.75 -11.77
C LEU A 112 -8.73 -12.24 -11.03
N VAL A 113 -8.87 -13.55 -10.90
CA VAL A 113 -9.92 -14.18 -10.10
C VAL A 113 -9.35 -14.50 -8.75
N LEU A 114 -9.92 -13.91 -7.71
CA LEU A 114 -9.66 -14.25 -6.31
C LEU A 114 -10.79 -15.16 -5.81
N THR A 115 -10.43 -16.33 -5.30
CA THR A 115 -11.35 -17.29 -4.73
C THR A 115 -11.12 -17.40 -3.23
N GLY A 116 -12.12 -17.02 -2.43
CA GLY A 116 -12.14 -17.23 -0.98
C GLY A 116 -12.93 -18.48 -0.63
N TYR A 117 -12.42 -19.32 0.28
CA TYR A 117 -13.10 -20.55 0.72
C TYR A 117 -12.83 -20.85 2.21
N LYS A 118 -13.60 -21.78 2.78
CA LYS A 118 -13.37 -22.32 4.14
C LYS A 118 -13.18 -23.83 4.05
N GLY A 119 -11.96 -24.31 4.22
CA GLY A 119 -11.65 -25.74 4.16
C GLY A 119 -11.68 -26.29 2.72
N VAL A 120 -12.85 -26.70 2.23
CA VAL A 120 -13.01 -27.22 0.86
C VAL A 120 -13.51 -26.15 -0.12
N LYS A 121 -12.97 -26.14 -1.35
CA LYS A 121 -13.31 -25.16 -2.39
C LYS A 121 -14.76 -25.23 -2.89
N PHE A 122 -15.52 -26.27 -2.54
CA PHE A 122 -16.92 -26.42 -2.95
C PHE A 122 -17.83 -25.33 -2.35
N PHE A 123 -17.47 -24.78 -1.17
CA PHE A 123 -18.15 -23.64 -0.56
C PHE A 123 -17.31 -22.36 -0.73
N SER A 124 -16.94 -22.06 -1.97
CA SER A 124 -16.14 -20.88 -2.30
C SER A 124 -16.98 -19.73 -2.84
N LYS A 125 -16.42 -18.52 -2.78
CA LYS A 125 -16.87 -17.37 -3.54
C LYS A 125 -15.71 -16.84 -4.36
N SER A 126 -15.98 -16.52 -5.62
CA SER A 126 -14.99 -15.98 -6.55
C SER A 126 -15.31 -14.53 -6.88
N PHE A 127 -14.27 -13.70 -6.94
CA PHE A 127 -14.35 -12.28 -7.21
C PHE A 127 -13.36 -11.92 -8.31
N THR A 128 -13.83 -11.23 -9.35
CA THR A 128 -12.96 -10.76 -10.43
C THR A 128 -12.43 -9.39 -10.09
N TRP A 129 -11.11 -9.27 -10.04
CA TRP A 129 -10.36 -8.04 -9.88
C TRP A 129 -9.81 -7.61 -11.24
N ARG A 130 -9.57 -6.30 -11.39
CA ARG A 130 -9.09 -5.70 -12.62
C ARG A 130 -7.72 -5.08 -12.39
N ARG A 131 -6.83 -5.18 -13.37
CA ARG A 131 -5.54 -4.49 -13.29
C ARG A 131 -5.76 -2.98 -13.13
N ALA A 132 -5.04 -2.37 -12.19
CA ALA A 132 -5.08 -0.94 -11.99
C ALA A 132 -4.27 -0.20 -13.06
N PRO A 133 -4.62 1.05 -13.38
CA PRO A 133 -3.77 1.91 -14.18
C PRO A 133 -2.48 2.25 -13.42
N ALA A 134 -1.39 2.52 -14.15
CA ALA A 134 -0.06 2.73 -13.56
C ALA A 134 0.03 3.99 -12.68
N ASP A 135 -0.83 4.98 -12.94
CA ASP A 135 -0.91 6.27 -12.25
C ASP A 135 -1.96 6.28 -11.11
N LEU A 136 -2.47 5.12 -10.69
CA LEU A 136 -3.43 5.04 -9.59
C LEU A 136 -2.83 5.70 -8.33
N PRO A 137 -3.46 6.75 -7.77
CA PRO A 137 -2.93 7.43 -6.60
C PRO A 137 -2.88 6.45 -5.43
N ARG A 138 -1.85 6.56 -4.61
CA ARG A 138 -1.61 5.60 -3.54
C ARG A 138 -1.86 6.23 -2.18
N CYS A 139 -2.50 5.48 -1.28
CA CYS A 139 -2.75 5.93 0.08
C CYS A 139 -1.60 5.56 1.04
N ASP A 140 -0.72 4.65 0.64
CA ASP A 140 0.40 4.12 1.45
C ASP A 140 1.70 4.89 1.23
N GLN A 141 1.67 5.89 0.34
CA GLN A 141 2.78 6.79 0.08
C GLN A 141 2.71 8.03 0.98
N PRO A 142 3.86 8.62 1.37
CA PRO A 142 3.89 9.90 2.05
C PRO A 142 3.06 10.95 1.30
N ARG A 143 2.34 11.80 2.05
CA ARG A 143 1.36 12.75 1.53
C ARG A 143 1.90 13.68 0.43
N GLU A 144 3.20 13.94 0.43
CA GLU A 144 3.91 14.75 -0.57
C GLU A 144 3.93 14.10 -1.97
N ALA A 145 3.96 12.77 -2.05
CA ALA A 145 3.89 12.03 -3.31
C ALA A 145 2.46 11.83 -3.85
N ARG A 146 1.44 12.31 -3.10
CA ARG A 146 0.01 12.16 -3.42
C ARG A 146 -0.58 13.38 -4.15
N ALA A 147 0.17 14.47 -4.25
CA ALA A 147 -0.26 15.67 -4.98
C ALA A 147 -0.17 15.43 -6.49
N THR A 148 -1.28 15.63 -7.19
CA THR A 148 -1.27 15.61 -8.66
C THR A 148 -0.64 16.91 -9.18
N PRO A 149 -0.09 16.94 -10.42
CA PRO A 149 0.51 18.16 -10.98
C PRO A 149 -0.40 19.40 -10.99
N ASN A 150 -1.72 19.22 -10.84
CA ASN A 150 -2.69 20.32 -10.79
C ASN A 150 -2.79 21.03 -9.43
N ASP A 151 -2.29 20.45 -8.33
CA ASP A 151 -2.34 21.07 -7.00
C ASP A 151 -1.20 22.10 -6.79
N VAL A 152 -0.20 22.12 -7.68
CA VAL A 152 1.01 22.95 -7.52
C VAL A 152 0.81 24.38 -8.03
N ARG A 153 -0.24 24.69 -8.81
CA ARG A 153 -0.39 26.02 -9.45
C ARG A 153 -0.98 27.12 -8.55
N THR A 154 -1.21 26.88 -7.26
CA THR A 154 -1.79 27.92 -6.36
C THR A 154 -0.89 28.32 -5.20
N ALA A 155 0.28 27.71 -5.02
CA ALA A 155 1.21 28.08 -3.96
C ALA A 155 2.40 28.87 -4.52
N ALA A 156 2.17 30.14 -4.87
CA ALA A 156 3.27 31.09 -5.00
C ALA A 156 3.89 31.31 -3.61
N PRO A 157 5.21 31.16 -3.42
CA PRO A 157 5.85 31.43 -2.13
C PRO A 157 5.79 32.93 -1.85
N LYS A 158 5.09 33.33 -0.78
CA LYS A 158 5.27 34.66 -0.19
C LYS A 158 6.65 34.68 0.47
N THR A 159 7.56 35.41 -0.14
CA THR A 159 8.91 35.68 0.36
C THR A 159 8.83 36.31 1.75
N ILE A 160 9.13 35.54 2.79
CA ILE A 160 9.41 36.10 4.12
C ILE A 160 10.90 36.49 4.11
N SER A 161 11.14 37.80 4.01
CA SER A 161 12.45 38.38 4.26
C SER A 161 12.77 38.25 5.75
N ALA A 162 13.81 37.48 6.09
CA ALA A 162 14.36 37.42 7.44
C ALA A 162 15.83 37.87 7.38
N GLN A 163 16.10 39.03 7.98
CA GLN A 163 17.43 39.63 8.09
C GLN A 163 18.33 38.80 9.02
N ALA A 164 19.57 38.60 8.61
CA ALA A 164 20.60 37.93 9.41
C ALA A 164 21.08 38.82 10.58
N PRO A 165 21.36 38.27 11.78
CA PRO A 165 21.96 39.04 12.87
C PRO A 165 23.43 39.37 12.54
N GLN A 166 23.80 40.65 12.59
CA GLN A 166 25.20 41.05 12.45
C GLN A 166 26.00 40.78 13.73
N LEU A 167 27.05 39.96 13.62
CA LEU A 167 28.05 39.81 14.69
C LEU A 167 28.91 41.09 14.77
N LYS A 168 29.00 41.67 15.97
CA LYS A 168 29.89 42.80 16.26
C LYS A 168 31.35 42.35 16.19
N ALA A 169 32.18 43.10 15.47
CA ALA A 169 33.63 42.90 15.40
C ALA A 169 34.31 43.12 16.78
N PRO A 170 35.34 42.34 17.13
CA PRO A 170 36.11 42.52 18.36
C PRO A 170 37.00 43.78 18.30
N ARG A 171 37.20 44.43 19.45
CA ARG A 171 38.02 45.64 19.62
C ARG A 171 39.51 45.32 19.41
N PRO A 172 40.31 46.23 18.81
CA PRO A 172 41.74 46.04 18.65
C PRO A 172 42.49 46.14 19.98
N VAL A 173 43.48 45.27 20.16
CA VAL A 173 44.40 45.26 21.31
C VAL A 173 45.50 46.31 21.06
N PRO A 174 45.85 47.17 22.04
CA PRO A 174 46.91 48.16 21.85
C PRO A 174 48.30 47.50 21.85
N ALA A 175 49.16 48.00 20.95
CA ALA A 175 50.52 47.52 20.74
C ALA A 175 51.45 47.90 21.91
N VAL A 176 52.23 46.92 22.38
CA VAL A 176 53.37 47.13 23.28
C VAL A 176 54.57 47.54 22.42
N ARG A 177 55.16 48.70 22.70
CA ARG A 177 56.42 49.20 22.11
C ARG A 177 57.61 48.63 22.92
N PRO A 178 58.81 48.50 22.30
CA PRO A 178 59.89 47.62 22.77
C PRO A 178 60.45 47.99 24.14
#